data_AF-A0A412X6J1-F1
#
_entry.id   AF-A0A412X6J1-F1
#
_cell.length_a   1.000
_cell.length_b   1.000
_cell.length_c   1.000
_cell.angle_alpha   90.00
_cell.angle_beta   90.00
_cell.angle_gamma   90.00
#
_symmetry.space_group_name_H-M   'P 1'
#
loop_
_entity.id
_entity.type
_entity.pdbx_description
1 polymer ?
#
loop_
_entity_poly.entity_id
_entity_poly.type
_entity_poly.pdbx_seq_one_letter_code
_entity_poly.pdbx_strand_id
1 'polypeptide(L)'
;MYKFYFYIICCVVVGTACSNETDPTVLPPTLTLHEATGITRNEACLSGKIVLNGEGTVRDCYFVYGSSPEEMIQVAATRTEEGAEVTLEGLKAGTEYGYYLEVSNGGSVVRTGMLRFRTSPNTEPVLGEMVLINKGPTTAVVQCVLVENGGEALSFLGFKYREETSAEELFVAAESGEKGVFRARLTDLNLSTSYVVRAYAANAVGEIYTSEVKFITDNAIYVSEPGTLSEVISERQKYQLTEISISGRLNGSDFRLLRDMLGRGVEGEVTPGVLSRLYLTDVQVVEGGKSYYSSRYTANDTLSYGMFMDCRNLREIALPNTIKVVEKDAFKGCTGLTVLTIPDEVRSFASSEGCSSLQEFRVSVMNSGFTAEDGILYDKGRKTLLLYPEGRVQAVFEIPDGVEKIAECAFQNALVDTLRMTHSVVGLGLQAFRGARLKKVVLSDGIATIPGAVFQGCTGLRSVTLGSGTMYISDYCFDGCVLEELRVLADIPPACASKAFEGGNFFDSCVLYVPAGCKNRYRYADPWGKFKRIVE
;
A
#
# COMPACT_ATOMS: atom_id res chain seq x y z
N MET A 1 37.38 -58.10 -78.47
CA MET A 1 37.91 -58.83 -77.30
C MET A 1 36.74 -59.53 -76.63
N TYR A 2 36.85 -60.86 -76.47
CA TYR A 2 35.96 -61.82 -75.76
C TYR A 2 34.45 -61.75 -76.08
N LYS A 3 33.85 -62.52 -77.01
CA LYS A 3 33.77 -64.00 -77.21
C LYS A 3 33.36 -64.78 -75.95
N PHE A 4 32.17 -65.40 -75.98
CA PHE A 4 31.86 -66.84 -75.84
C PHE A 4 30.35 -67.01 -75.52
N TYR A 5 29.58 -68.06 -75.82
CA TYR A 5 29.34 -69.01 -76.94
C TYR A 5 28.38 -70.09 -76.38
N PHE A 6 27.64 -70.79 -77.25
CA PHE A 6 26.94 -72.09 -77.05
C PHE A 6 25.55 -72.10 -76.37
N TYR A 7 24.53 -72.91 -76.76
CA TYR A 7 24.10 -73.63 -77.99
C TYR A 7 22.85 -74.46 -77.59
N ILE A 8 21.85 -74.58 -78.49
CA ILE A 8 20.83 -75.67 -78.65
C ILE A 8 19.84 -75.94 -77.47
N ILE A 9 18.58 -76.39 -77.60
CA ILE A 9 17.90 -77.31 -78.53
C ILE A 9 16.43 -76.92 -78.69
N CYS A 10 15.96 -76.84 -79.94
CA CYS A 10 14.56 -77.03 -80.30
C CYS A 10 14.12 -78.47 -80.00
N CYS A 11 13.17 -78.66 -79.08
CA CYS A 11 12.31 -79.84 -79.09
C CYS A 11 10.86 -79.36 -79.28
N VAL A 12 10.42 -79.38 -80.54
CA VAL A 12 9.00 -79.33 -80.89
C VAL A 12 8.41 -80.68 -80.53
N VAL A 13 7.58 -80.74 -79.49
CA VAL A 13 6.60 -81.80 -79.30
C VAL A 13 5.23 -81.18 -79.51
N VAL A 14 4.61 -81.54 -80.64
CA VAL A 14 3.23 -81.21 -80.95
C VAL A 14 2.34 -82.03 -80.03
N GLY A 15 1.57 -81.32 -79.19
CA GLY A 15 0.45 -81.87 -78.44
C GLY A 15 -0.72 -80.91 -78.57
N THR A 16 -1.58 -81.15 -79.55
CA THR A 16 -2.85 -80.44 -79.72
C THR A 16 -3.78 -80.76 -78.55
N ALA A 17 -4.21 -79.74 -77.80
CA ALA A 17 -5.49 -79.73 -77.11
C ALA A 17 -5.94 -78.27 -76.93
N CYS A 18 -6.92 -77.87 -77.73
CA CYS A 18 -7.70 -76.66 -77.49
C CYS A 18 -8.52 -76.85 -76.21
N SER A 19 -8.41 -75.93 -75.28
CA SER A 19 -9.46 -75.64 -74.30
C SER A 19 -9.61 -74.13 -74.21
N ASN A 20 -10.82 -73.66 -74.47
CA ASN A 20 -11.24 -72.25 -74.37
C ASN A 20 -10.78 -71.67 -73.02
N GLU A 21 -9.83 -70.74 -73.05
CA GLU A 21 -9.64 -69.80 -71.94
C GLU A 21 -10.86 -68.87 -71.95
N THR A 22 -11.72 -69.00 -70.94
CA THR A 22 -12.70 -67.97 -70.62
C THR A 22 -11.94 -66.80 -70.02
N ASP A 23 -12.01 -65.62 -70.65
CA ASP A 23 -11.45 -64.37 -70.13
C ASP A 23 -11.85 -64.19 -68.64
N PRO A 24 -10.95 -63.70 -67.77
CA PRO A 24 -11.25 -63.51 -66.36
C PRO A 24 -12.38 -62.50 -66.17
N THR A 25 -13.45 -62.89 -65.46
CA THR A 25 -14.64 -62.05 -65.21
C THR A 25 -14.43 -60.97 -64.13
N VAL A 26 -13.36 -61.09 -63.34
CA VAL A 26 -12.95 -60.13 -62.30
C VAL A 26 -11.74 -59.34 -62.81
N LEU A 27 -11.95 -58.08 -63.20
CA LEU A 27 -10.88 -57.21 -63.73
C LEU A 27 -10.38 -56.23 -62.66
N PRO A 28 -9.11 -55.78 -62.73
CA PRO A 28 -8.57 -54.81 -61.76
C PRO A 28 -9.40 -53.50 -61.72
N PRO A 29 -9.76 -52.99 -60.52
CA PRO A 29 -10.47 -51.72 -60.41
C PRO A 29 -9.61 -50.53 -60.87
N THR A 30 -10.25 -49.48 -61.36
CA THR A 30 -9.61 -48.20 -61.62
C THR A 30 -9.74 -47.33 -60.38
N LEU A 31 -8.59 -46.88 -59.85
CA LEU A 31 -8.51 -46.06 -58.64
C LEU A 31 -8.07 -44.64 -58.99
N THR A 32 -8.67 -43.64 -58.35
CA THR A 32 -8.22 -42.24 -58.41
C THR A 32 -8.04 -41.73 -56.99
N LEU A 33 -6.83 -41.29 -56.66
CA LEU A 33 -6.54 -40.69 -55.36
C LEU A 33 -6.82 -39.18 -55.42
N HIS A 34 -7.52 -38.65 -54.43
CA HIS A 34 -7.73 -37.20 -54.29
C HIS A 34 -6.69 -36.60 -53.36
N GLU A 35 -6.49 -35.28 -53.44
CA GLU A 35 -5.65 -34.55 -52.49
C GLU A 35 -6.24 -34.62 -51.07
N ALA A 36 -5.35 -34.62 -50.08
CA ALA A 36 -5.74 -34.64 -48.67
C ALA A 36 -6.37 -33.29 -48.31
N THR A 37 -7.44 -33.34 -47.51
CA THR A 37 -8.19 -32.16 -47.08
C THR A 37 -8.29 -32.13 -45.56
N GLY A 38 -8.76 -31.04 -44.97
CA GLY A 38 -8.90 -30.93 -43.51
C GLY A 38 -7.56 -31.13 -42.76
N ILE A 39 -6.43 -30.77 -43.37
CA ILE A 39 -5.11 -31.00 -42.80
C ILE A 39 -4.90 -30.03 -41.62
N THR A 40 -4.78 -30.57 -40.42
CA THR A 40 -4.42 -29.84 -39.22
C THR A 40 -2.97 -30.16 -38.81
N ARG A 41 -2.58 -29.88 -37.56
CA ARG A 41 -1.28 -30.27 -37.01
C ARG A 41 -1.21 -31.77 -36.68
N ASN A 42 -2.36 -32.43 -36.49
CA ASN A 42 -2.46 -33.81 -36.03
C ASN A 42 -3.49 -34.66 -36.79
N GLU A 43 -4.21 -34.09 -37.75
CA GLU A 43 -5.26 -34.76 -38.52
C GLU A 43 -5.16 -34.45 -40.02
N ALA A 44 -5.70 -35.36 -40.84
CA ALA A 44 -5.91 -35.13 -42.26
C ALA A 44 -6.97 -36.10 -42.82
N CYS A 45 -7.80 -35.63 -43.74
CA CYS A 45 -8.80 -36.45 -44.42
C CYS A 45 -8.28 -36.91 -45.78
N LEU A 46 -8.27 -38.22 -46.00
CA LEU A 46 -7.90 -38.83 -47.28
C LEU A 46 -9.14 -39.35 -47.98
N SER A 47 -9.21 -39.21 -49.31
CA SER A 47 -10.30 -39.76 -50.11
C SER A 47 -9.81 -40.23 -51.48
N GLY A 48 -10.58 -41.12 -52.10
CA GLY A 48 -10.34 -41.55 -53.46
C GLY A 48 -11.55 -42.22 -54.09
N LYS A 49 -11.63 -42.17 -55.42
CA LYS A 49 -12.69 -42.77 -56.23
C LYS A 49 -12.31 -44.19 -56.64
N ILE A 50 -13.28 -45.10 -56.61
CA ILE A 50 -13.08 -46.52 -56.92
C ILE A 50 -14.10 -46.96 -57.96
N VAL A 51 -13.63 -47.31 -59.16
CA VAL A 51 -14.47 -47.81 -60.26
C VAL A 51 -14.16 -49.29 -60.49
N LEU A 52 -15.16 -50.15 -60.30
CA LEU A 52 -15.03 -51.59 -60.52
C LEU A 52 -15.17 -51.91 -62.01
N ASN A 53 -14.27 -52.74 -62.53
CA ASN A 53 -14.30 -53.24 -63.91
C ASN A 53 -14.70 -54.73 -63.86
N GLY A 54 -15.75 -55.13 -64.57
CA GLY A 54 -16.27 -56.50 -64.55
C GLY A 54 -17.11 -56.83 -63.29
N GLU A 55 -17.21 -58.11 -62.93
CA GLU A 55 -18.12 -58.61 -61.88
C GLU A 55 -17.50 -58.63 -60.46
N GLY A 56 -16.35 -58.00 -60.25
CA GLY A 56 -15.64 -57.99 -58.96
C GLY A 56 -16.31 -57.11 -57.90
N THR A 57 -16.18 -57.47 -56.62
CA THR A 57 -16.60 -56.65 -55.46
C THR A 57 -15.39 -56.18 -54.66
N VAL A 58 -15.47 -55.01 -54.02
CA VAL A 58 -14.41 -54.55 -53.10
C VAL A 58 -14.44 -55.39 -51.83
N ARG A 59 -13.37 -56.14 -51.57
CA ARG A 59 -13.22 -56.96 -50.35
C ARG A 59 -12.45 -56.22 -49.26
N ASP A 60 -11.35 -55.58 -49.65
CA ASP A 60 -10.48 -54.83 -48.76
C ASP A 60 -10.22 -53.45 -49.35
N CYS A 61 -10.28 -52.41 -48.52
CA CYS A 61 -10.07 -51.04 -48.93
C CYS A 61 -9.32 -50.30 -47.82
N TYR A 62 -8.08 -49.90 -48.11
CA TYR A 62 -7.21 -49.27 -47.14
C TYR A 62 -6.53 -48.03 -47.73
N PHE A 63 -6.34 -47.03 -46.88
CA PHE A 63 -5.32 -46.02 -47.12
C PHE A 63 -4.03 -46.48 -46.44
N VAL A 64 -2.92 -46.38 -47.14
CA VAL A 64 -1.59 -46.62 -46.57
C VAL A 64 -0.87 -45.28 -46.53
N TYR A 65 -0.39 -44.87 -45.36
CA TYR A 65 0.25 -43.58 -45.16
C TYR A 65 1.44 -43.66 -44.21
N GLY A 66 2.42 -42.77 -44.33
CA GLY A 66 3.59 -42.76 -43.46
C GLY A 66 4.55 -41.60 -43.74
N SER A 67 5.37 -41.25 -42.75
CA SER A 67 6.41 -40.21 -42.85
C SER A 67 7.67 -40.68 -43.57
N SER A 68 7.85 -41.99 -43.74
CA SER A 68 8.91 -42.60 -44.53
C SER A 68 8.44 -43.95 -45.10
N PRO A 69 9.11 -44.51 -46.12
CA PRO A 69 8.77 -45.83 -46.66
C PRO A 69 8.80 -46.97 -45.64
N GLU A 70 9.56 -46.80 -44.54
CA GLU A 70 9.72 -47.79 -43.46
C GLU A 70 8.63 -47.65 -42.38
N GLU A 71 7.92 -46.53 -42.34
CA GLU A 71 6.90 -46.18 -41.34
C GLU A 71 5.47 -46.13 -41.94
N MET A 72 5.23 -46.85 -43.04
CA MET A 72 3.92 -46.88 -43.69
C MET A 72 2.93 -47.74 -42.88
N ILE A 73 1.83 -47.13 -42.47
CA ILE A 73 0.74 -47.73 -41.69
C ILE A 73 -0.49 -47.87 -42.60
N GLN A 74 -1.16 -49.01 -42.51
CA GLN A 74 -2.41 -49.28 -43.21
C GLN A 74 -3.60 -48.98 -42.30
N VAL A 75 -4.54 -48.16 -42.79
CA VAL A 75 -5.80 -47.84 -42.10
C VAL A 75 -6.98 -48.21 -42.98
N ALA A 76 -7.97 -48.88 -42.39
CA ALA A 76 -9.20 -49.26 -43.10
C ALA A 76 -9.96 -48.01 -43.54
N ALA A 77 -10.35 -47.99 -44.82
CA ALA A 77 -11.12 -46.90 -45.38
C ALA A 77 -12.63 -47.16 -45.22
N THR A 78 -13.39 -46.11 -44.92
CA THR A 78 -14.85 -46.16 -44.95
C THR A 78 -15.32 -46.08 -46.39
N ARG A 79 -16.19 -46.99 -46.81
CA ARG A 79 -16.76 -47.02 -48.17
C ARG A 79 -17.82 -45.94 -48.35
N THR A 80 -17.72 -45.21 -49.45
CA THR A 80 -18.74 -44.25 -49.91
C THR A 80 -19.38 -44.74 -51.21
N GLU A 81 -20.45 -44.08 -51.66
CA GLU A 81 -21.17 -44.46 -52.90
C GLU A 81 -20.25 -44.47 -54.13
N GLU A 82 -19.30 -43.54 -54.20
CA GLU A 82 -18.38 -43.42 -55.34
C GLU A 82 -16.94 -43.87 -55.05
N GLY A 83 -16.60 -44.24 -53.81
CA GLY A 83 -15.21 -44.45 -53.44
C GLY A 83 -14.96 -44.88 -52.00
N ALA A 84 -13.92 -44.31 -51.40
CA ALA A 84 -13.56 -44.53 -50.01
C ALA A 84 -12.86 -43.31 -49.39
N GLU A 85 -13.01 -43.16 -48.07
CA GLU A 85 -12.44 -42.05 -47.30
C GLU A 85 -11.98 -42.50 -45.90
N VAL A 86 -11.07 -41.74 -45.29
CA VAL A 86 -10.65 -41.91 -43.90
C VAL A 86 -10.19 -40.58 -43.31
N THR A 87 -10.43 -40.37 -42.01
CA THR A 87 -9.79 -39.30 -41.24
C THR A 87 -8.64 -39.90 -40.45
N LEU A 88 -7.44 -39.40 -40.70
CA LEU A 88 -6.25 -39.74 -39.93
C LEU A 88 -6.21 -38.87 -38.68
N GLU A 89 -5.88 -39.47 -37.53
CA GLU A 89 -5.71 -38.78 -36.25
C GLU A 89 -4.33 -39.14 -35.66
N GLY A 90 -3.82 -38.30 -34.75
CA GLY A 90 -2.55 -38.55 -34.05
C GLY A 90 -1.30 -38.36 -34.92
N LEU A 91 -1.40 -37.62 -36.02
CA LEU A 91 -0.25 -37.28 -36.87
C LEU A 91 0.74 -36.37 -36.13
N LYS A 92 2.03 -36.46 -36.49
CA LYS A 92 3.07 -35.58 -35.96
C LYS A 92 2.97 -34.21 -36.64
N ALA A 93 3.06 -33.13 -35.86
CA ALA A 93 3.03 -31.76 -36.37
C ALA A 93 4.21 -31.46 -37.33
N GLY A 94 4.00 -30.59 -38.31
CA GLY A 94 5.03 -30.13 -39.26
C GLY A 94 5.62 -31.21 -40.18
N THR A 95 5.03 -32.41 -40.20
CA THR A 95 5.59 -33.63 -40.80
C THR A 95 4.94 -33.89 -42.16
N GLU A 96 5.75 -34.24 -43.16
CA GLU A 96 5.26 -34.66 -44.48
C GLU A 96 4.91 -36.14 -44.47
N TYR A 97 3.73 -36.48 -44.96
CA TYR A 97 3.22 -37.85 -45.08
C TYR A 97 2.97 -38.18 -46.54
N GLY A 98 3.52 -39.31 -46.99
CA GLY A 98 3.13 -39.94 -48.24
C GLY A 98 1.93 -40.86 -48.02
N TYR A 99 1.00 -40.92 -48.97
CA TYR A 99 -0.14 -41.83 -48.91
C TYR A 99 -0.60 -42.33 -50.27
N TYR A 100 -1.22 -43.51 -50.28
CA TYR A 100 -1.88 -44.08 -51.44
C TYR A 100 -3.10 -44.93 -51.02
N LEU A 101 -4.00 -45.16 -51.97
CA LEU A 101 -5.18 -46.02 -51.79
C LEU A 101 -4.88 -47.41 -52.33
N GLU A 102 -5.17 -48.44 -51.54
CA GLU A 102 -5.04 -49.86 -51.87
C GLU A 102 -6.41 -50.54 -51.80
N VAL A 103 -6.78 -51.23 -52.88
CA VAL A 103 -8.07 -51.94 -52.98
C VAL A 103 -7.85 -53.36 -53.51
N SER A 104 -8.45 -54.34 -52.83
CA SER A 104 -8.53 -55.72 -53.29
C SER A 104 -9.93 -56.06 -53.76
N ASN A 105 -10.07 -56.67 -54.94
CA ASN A 105 -11.34 -57.12 -55.48
C ASN A 105 -11.50 -58.65 -55.50
N GLY A 106 -10.71 -59.37 -54.71
CA GLY A 106 -10.71 -60.83 -54.63
C GLY A 106 -9.97 -61.56 -55.76
N GLY A 107 -9.60 -60.87 -56.85
CA GLY A 107 -8.74 -61.39 -57.93
C GLY A 107 -7.44 -60.60 -58.14
N SER A 108 -7.39 -59.34 -57.71
CA SER A 108 -6.22 -58.45 -57.85
C SER A 108 -6.16 -57.43 -56.71
N VAL A 109 -4.95 -56.93 -56.42
CA VAL A 109 -4.70 -55.79 -55.52
C VAL A 109 -4.19 -54.64 -56.37
N VAL A 110 -4.89 -53.50 -56.35
CA VAL A 110 -4.51 -52.31 -57.10
C VAL A 110 -4.14 -51.20 -56.12
N ARG A 111 -3.07 -50.47 -56.45
CA ARG A 111 -2.57 -49.31 -55.71
C ARG A 111 -2.56 -48.08 -56.59
N THR A 112 -2.94 -46.93 -56.04
CA THR A 112 -2.76 -45.65 -56.73
C THR A 112 -1.29 -45.23 -56.74
N GLY A 113 -0.96 -44.20 -57.53
CA GLY A 113 0.25 -43.41 -57.29
C GLY A 113 0.22 -42.75 -55.91
N MET A 114 1.39 -42.38 -55.41
CA MET A 114 1.54 -41.77 -54.08
C MET A 114 1.36 -40.25 -54.18
N LEU A 115 0.49 -39.70 -53.33
CA LEU A 115 0.40 -38.27 -53.06
C LEU A 115 1.04 -37.95 -51.72
N ARG A 116 1.25 -36.65 -51.45
CA ARG A 116 1.84 -36.17 -50.20
C ARG A 116 1.03 -35.03 -49.63
N PHE A 117 1.03 -34.93 -48.31
CA PHE A 117 0.53 -33.76 -47.59
C PHE A 117 1.44 -33.46 -46.40
N ARG A 118 1.39 -32.23 -45.87
CA ARG A 118 2.20 -31.82 -44.73
C ARG A 118 1.30 -31.25 -43.64
N THR A 119 1.40 -31.80 -42.43
CA THR A 119 0.69 -31.28 -41.27
C THR A 119 1.20 -29.90 -40.89
N SER A 120 0.35 -29.09 -40.27
CA SER A 120 0.75 -27.78 -39.75
C SER A 120 1.80 -27.95 -38.63
N PRO A 121 2.85 -27.08 -38.56
CA PRO A 121 3.83 -27.15 -37.48
C PRO A 121 3.22 -26.70 -36.14
N ASN A 122 3.88 -27.06 -35.04
CA ASN A 122 3.59 -26.44 -33.74
C ASN A 122 4.02 -24.97 -33.78
N THR A 123 3.28 -24.15 -33.05
CA THR A 123 3.45 -22.70 -33.03
C THR A 123 3.67 -22.23 -31.60
N GLU A 124 4.08 -20.98 -31.45
CA GLU A 124 4.01 -20.30 -30.15
C GLU A 124 2.55 -20.24 -29.66
N PRO A 125 2.32 -20.06 -28.35
CA PRO A 125 0.99 -19.83 -27.82
C PRO A 125 0.36 -18.56 -28.41
N VAL A 126 -0.97 -18.53 -28.49
CA VAL A 126 -1.72 -17.36 -28.95
C VAL A 126 -2.51 -16.80 -27.77
N LEU A 127 -2.22 -15.56 -27.40
CA LEU A 127 -2.92 -14.81 -26.36
C LEU A 127 -3.94 -13.85 -26.97
N GLY A 128 -5.08 -13.71 -26.31
CA GLY A 128 -6.08 -12.69 -26.61
C GLY A 128 -5.76 -11.34 -25.95
N GLU A 129 -6.78 -10.50 -25.84
CA GLU A 129 -6.65 -9.19 -25.19
C GLU A 129 -6.54 -9.35 -23.67
N MET A 130 -5.58 -8.63 -23.10
CA MET A 130 -5.41 -8.52 -21.66
C MET A 130 -6.26 -7.35 -21.12
N VAL A 131 -6.91 -7.56 -19.98
CA VAL A 131 -7.70 -6.53 -19.29
C VAL A 131 -7.31 -6.41 -17.81
N LEU A 132 -7.32 -5.18 -17.31
CA LEU A 132 -7.30 -4.87 -15.89
C LEU A 132 -8.73 -4.94 -15.35
N ILE A 133 -9.01 -5.89 -14.46
CA ILE A 133 -10.35 -6.11 -13.90
C ILE A 133 -10.65 -5.09 -12.81
N ASN A 134 -9.72 -4.96 -11.86
CA ASN A 134 -9.78 -3.95 -10.83
C ASN A 134 -8.37 -3.63 -10.33
N LYS A 135 -8.28 -2.52 -9.60
CA LYS A 135 -7.09 -2.12 -8.87
C LYS A 135 -7.51 -1.59 -7.51
N GLY A 136 -6.60 -1.72 -6.57
CA GLY A 136 -6.67 -1.12 -5.26
C GLY A 136 -5.37 -0.37 -4.93
N PRO A 137 -5.19 0.03 -3.67
CA PRO A 137 -3.99 0.72 -3.21
C PRO A 137 -2.70 -0.12 -3.31
N THR A 138 -2.79 -1.42 -3.03
CA THR A 138 -1.63 -2.34 -2.99
C THR A 138 -1.80 -3.59 -3.83
N THR A 139 -2.92 -3.68 -4.58
CA THR A 139 -3.25 -4.86 -5.37
C THR A 139 -3.85 -4.47 -6.72
N ALA A 140 -3.80 -5.39 -7.68
CA ALA A 140 -4.55 -5.31 -8.92
C ALA A 140 -4.96 -6.70 -9.38
N VAL A 141 -6.12 -6.84 -10.00
CA VAL A 141 -6.55 -8.10 -10.62
C VAL A 141 -6.53 -7.93 -12.13
N VAL A 142 -5.82 -8.84 -12.78
CA VAL A 142 -5.62 -8.86 -14.23
C VAL A 142 -6.16 -10.16 -14.81
N GLN A 143 -6.61 -10.10 -16.06
CA GLN A 143 -7.16 -11.23 -16.79
C GLN A 143 -6.68 -11.21 -18.23
N CYS A 144 -6.45 -12.39 -18.79
CA CYS A 144 -6.23 -12.58 -20.23
C CYS A 144 -6.88 -13.90 -20.67
N VAL A 145 -6.91 -14.15 -21.98
CA VAL A 145 -7.45 -15.37 -22.59
C VAL A 145 -6.33 -16.06 -23.36
N LEU A 146 -6.12 -17.35 -23.07
CA LEU A 146 -5.33 -18.23 -23.93
C LEU A 146 -6.23 -18.72 -25.06
N VAL A 147 -5.96 -18.28 -26.29
CA VAL A 147 -6.73 -18.65 -27.48
C VAL A 147 -6.30 -20.04 -27.96
N GLU A 148 -4.99 -20.25 -28.11
CA GLU A 148 -4.40 -21.55 -28.44
C GLU A 148 -3.07 -21.75 -27.72
N ASN A 149 -2.73 -22.98 -27.34
CA ASN A 149 -1.43 -23.33 -26.77
C ASN A 149 -0.35 -23.63 -27.83
N GLY A 150 -0.70 -23.57 -29.11
CA GLY A 150 0.23 -23.84 -30.21
C GLY A 150 0.61 -25.31 -30.38
N GLY A 151 -0.16 -26.24 -29.81
CA GLY A 151 0.02 -27.69 -29.98
C GLY A 151 1.08 -28.34 -29.08
N GLU A 152 1.69 -27.56 -28.18
CA GLU A 152 2.64 -28.01 -27.16
C GLU A 152 2.11 -27.70 -25.75
N ALA A 153 2.60 -28.42 -24.75
CA ALA A 153 2.31 -28.12 -23.35
C ALA A 153 2.92 -26.76 -22.95
N LEU A 154 2.20 -25.98 -22.16
CA LEU A 154 2.71 -24.70 -21.64
C LEU A 154 3.76 -24.94 -20.57
N SER A 155 4.91 -24.28 -20.71
CA SER A 155 5.97 -24.21 -19.69
C SER A 155 5.71 -23.08 -18.70
N PHE A 156 5.10 -21.98 -19.14
CA PHE A 156 4.70 -20.86 -18.30
C PHE A 156 3.36 -20.28 -18.74
N LEU A 157 2.56 -19.84 -17.77
CA LEU A 157 1.33 -19.08 -17.98
C LEU A 157 1.16 -18.10 -16.82
N GLY A 158 1.09 -16.81 -17.11
CA GLY A 158 1.01 -15.80 -16.07
C GLY A 158 1.06 -14.37 -16.58
N PHE A 159 1.47 -13.48 -15.70
CA PHE A 159 1.63 -12.06 -15.99
C PHE A 159 3.00 -11.60 -15.53
N LYS A 160 3.63 -10.75 -16.34
CA LYS A 160 4.83 -10.02 -15.96
C LYS A 160 4.49 -8.56 -15.74
N TYR A 161 4.96 -7.97 -14.65
CA TYR A 161 4.67 -6.60 -14.28
C TYR A 161 5.87 -5.91 -13.64
N ARG A 162 5.92 -4.58 -13.75
CA ARG A 162 6.96 -3.74 -13.17
C ARG A 162 6.46 -2.34 -12.91
N GLU A 163 7.11 -1.62 -12.02
CA GLU A 163 6.95 -0.17 -11.93
C GLU A 163 7.40 0.45 -13.26
N GLU A 164 6.69 1.47 -13.72
CA GLU A 164 7.00 2.12 -15.01
C GLU A 164 8.43 2.68 -15.05
N THR A 165 8.96 3.08 -13.90
CA THR A 165 10.33 3.59 -13.74
C THR A 165 11.39 2.51 -13.50
N SER A 166 10.99 1.26 -13.26
CA SER A 166 11.91 0.16 -12.95
C SER A 166 12.18 -0.71 -14.18
N ALA A 167 13.41 -1.21 -14.26
CA ALA A 167 13.79 -2.25 -15.22
C ALA A 167 13.54 -3.67 -14.68
N GLU A 168 13.33 -3.82 -13.37
CA GLU A 168 13.08 -5.11 -12.73
C GLU A 168 11.64 -5.55 -12.95
N GLU A 169 11.46 -6.73 -13.54
CA GLU A 169 10.15 -7.28 -13.88
C GLU A 169 9.84 -8.50 -13.02
N LEU A 170 8.67 -8.48 -12.38
CA LEU A 170 8.15 -9.54 -11.53
C LEU A 170 7.23 -10.44 -12.34
N PHE A 171 7.22 -11.74 -12.03
CA PHE A 171 6.32 -12.71 -12.63
C PHE A 171 5.32 -13.23 -11.59
N VAL A 172 4.05 -13.32 -11.97
CA VAL A 172 3.00 -14.00 -11.20
C VAL A 172 2.37 -15.09 -12.06
N ALA A 173 2.33 -16.32 -11.54
CA ALA A 173 1.65 -17.43 -12.18
C ALA A 173 0.13 -17.18 -12.18
N ALA A 174 -0.54 -17.55 -13.27
CA ALA A 174 -1.97 -17.37 -13.37
C ALA A 174 -2.77 -18.58 -12.88
N GLU A 175 -3.94 -18.30 -12.32
CA GLU A 175 -4.98 -19.27 -12.07
C GLU A 175 -5.81 -19.48 -13.34
N SER A 176 -6.00 -20.74 -13.74
CA SER A 176 -6.80 -21.09 -14.92
C SER A 176 -8.29 -21.07 -14.58
N GLY A 177 -9.08 -20.46 -15.45
CA GLY A 177 -10.54 -20.42 -15.41
C GLY A 177 -11.17 -21.17 -16.59
N GLU A 178 -12.48 -20.99 -16.76
CA GLU A 178 -13.22 -21.60 -17.87
C GLU A 178 -12.85 -20.97 -19.22
N LYS A 179 -12.96 -21.76 -20.31
CA LYS A 179 -12.80 -21.30 -21.70
C LYS A 179 -11.48 -20.56 -21.98
N GLY A 180 -10.38 -21.03 -21.41
CA GLY A 180 -9.04 -20.47 -21.64
C GLY A 180 -8.77 -19.13 -20.93
N VAL A 181 -9.73 -18.61 -20.16
CA VAL A 181 -9.52 -17.40 -19.34
C VAL A 181 -8.52 -17.74 -18.23
N PHE A 182 -7.53 -16.89 -18.01
CA PHE A 182 -6.64 -17.00 -16.87
C PHE A 182 -6.48 -15.65 -16.16
N ARG A 183 -6.31 -15.68 -14.84
CA ARG A 183 -6.30 -14.50 -13.98
C ARG A 183 -5.13 -14.54 -13.01
N ALA A 184 -4.68 -13.37 -12.59
CA ALA A 184 -3.78 -13.26 -11.45
C ALA A 184 -4.11 -12.03 -10.62
N ARG A 185 -3.83 -12.13 -9.32
CA ARG A 185 -3.80 -10.99 -8.42
C ARG A 185 -2.36 -10.55 -8.24
N LEU A 186 -2.07 -9.31 -8.64
CA LEU A 186 -0.85 -8.61 -8.28
C LEU A 186 -1.00 -8.14 -6.83
N THR A 187 -0.02 -8.45 -5.99
CA THR A 187 0.05 -8.03 -4.58
C THR A 187 1.32 -7.23 -4.34
N ASP A 188 1.45 -6.63 -3.15
CA ASP A 188 2.65 -5.90 -2.75
C ASP A 188 3.01 -4.73 -3.69
N LEU A 189 2.00 -4.13 -4.34
CA LEU A 189 2.18 -2.94 -5.19
C LEU A 189 2.31 -1.68 -4.34
N ASN A 190 3.19 -0.76 -4.71
CA ASN A 190 3.37 0.52 -4.05
C ASN A 190 2.17 1.45 -4.31
N LEU A 191 1.79 2.25 -3.30
CA LEU A 191 0.70 3.23 -3.38
C LEU A 191 1.01 4.32 -4.42
N SER A 192 -0.03 4.85 -5.08
CA SER A 192 0.09 5.95 -6.05
C SER A 192 1.21 5.78 -7.10
N THR A 193 1.51 4.53 -7.46
CA THR A 193 2.66 4.17 -8.30
C THR A 193 2.17 3.66 -9.65
N SER A 194 2.84 4.10 -10.72
CA SER A 194 2.53 3.67 -12.08
C SER A 194 3.16 2.30 -12.35
N TYR A 195 2.33 1.36 -12.77
CA TYR A 195 2.72 0.00 -13.13
C TYR A 195 2.39 -0.30 -14.58
N VAL A 196 3.23 -1.16 -15.16
CA VAL A 196 3.05 -1.73 -16.47
C VAL A 196 2.96 -3.24 -16.33
N VAL A 197 1.96 -3.86 -16.96
CA VAL A 197 1.74 -5.30 -16.91
C VAL A 197 1.42 -5.87 -18.29
N ARG A 198 1.88 -7.08 -18.54
CA ARG A 198 1.63 -7.86 -19.76
C ARG A 198 1.37 -9.33 -19.42
N ALA A 199 0.46 -9.97 -20.14
CA ALA A 199 0.29 -11.41 -20.03
C ALA A 199 1.45 -12.12 -20.74
N TYR A 200 1.83 -13.28 -20.22
CA TYR A 200 2.98 -14.06 -20.66
C TYR A 200 2.61 -15.55 -20.74
N ALA A 201 2.93 -16.16 -21.87
CA ALA A 201 2.82 -17.60 -22.06
C ALA A 201 4.03 -18.14 -22.83
N ALA A 202 4.42 -19.37 -22.51
CA ALA A 202 5.53 -20.04 -23.18
C ALA A 202 5.22 -21.52 -23.36
N ASN A 203 5.69 -22.10 -24.45
CA ASN A 203 5.70 -23.54 -24.71
C ASN A 203 7.08 -23.96 -25.25
N ALA A 204 7.22 -25.20 -25.74
CA ALA A 204 8.48 -25.69 -26.29
C ALA A 204 8.92 -24.98 -27.59
N VAL A 205 8.02 -24.28 -28.29
CA VAL A 205 8.30 -23.55 -29.54
C VAL A 205 8.83 -22.15 -29.25
N GLY A 206 8.25 -21.44 -28.27
CA GLY A 206 8.68 -20.08 -27.93
C GLY A 206 7.85 -19.39 -26.84
N GLU A 207 8.10 -18.09 -26.69
CA GLU A 207 7.51 -17.21 -25.67
C GLU A 207 6.74 -16.06 -26.32
N ILE A 208 5.56 -15.74 -25.78
CA ILE A 208 4.71 -14.64 -26.28
C ILE A 208 4.27 -13.70 -25.16
N TYR A 209 4.04 -12.45 -25.52
CA TYR A 209 3.53 -11.40 -24.63
C TYR A 209 2.37 -10.66 -25.28
N THR A 210 1.42 -10.18 -24.47
CA THR A 210 0.45 -9.18 -24.93
C THR A 210 1.08 -7.79 -25.00
N SER A 211 0.37 -6.83 -25.59
CA SER A 211 0.65 -5.42 -25.37
C SER A 211 0.59 -5.05 -23.89
N GLU A 212 1.30 -3.99 -23.53
CA GLU A 212 1.37 -3.49 -22.16
C GLU A 212 0.08 -2.75 -21.76
N VAL A 213 -0.45 -3.09 -20.57
CA VAL A 213 -1.51 -2.34 -19.90
C VAL A 213 -0.89 -1.52 -18.77
N LYS A 214 -1.18 -0.22 -18.74
CA LYS A 214 -0.71 0.70 -17.69
C LYS A 214 -1.81 0.99 -16.68
N PHE A 215 -1.45 1.07 -15.40
CA PHE A 215 -2.37 1.47 -14.35
C PHE A 215 -1.62 2.16 -13.20
N ILE A 216 -2.35 2.95 -12.41
CA ILE A 216 -1.82 3.63 -11.21
C ILE A 216 -2.60 3.11 -10.01
N THR A 217 -1.91 2.59 -9.00
CA THR A 217 -2.52 2.15 -7.74
C THR A 217 -3.18 3.31 -6.98
N ASP A 218 -4.18 3.01 -6.16
CA ASP A 218 -4.89 4.05 -5.40
C ASP A 218 -4.02 4.65 -4.28
N ASN A 219 -4.42 5.82 -3.78
CA ASN A 219 -3.71 6.54 -2.71
C ASN A 219 -4.31 6.32 -1.31
N ALA A 220 -5.47 5.65 -1.22
CA ALA A 220 -6.19 5.43 0.03
C ALA A 220 -6.38 3.94 0.32
N ILE A 221 -6.09 3.56 1.56
CA ILE A 221 -6.29 2.22 2.12
C ILE A 221 -7.64 2.20 2.83
N TYR A 222 -8.46 1.19 2.53
CA TYR A 222 -9.72 0.95 3.22
C TYR A 222 -9.59 -0.23 4.17
N VAL A 223 -9.88 -0.02 5.45
CA VAL A 223 -9.90 -1.07 6.48
C VAL A 223 -11.35 -1.43 6.79
N SER A 224 -11.78 -2.58 6.27
CA SER A 224 -13.15 -3.09 6.43
C SER A 224 -13.41 -3.64 7.83
N GLU A 225 -12.40 -4.25 8.45
CA GLU A 225 -12.49 -4.85 9.78
C GLU A 225 -11.42 -4.23 10.71
N PRO A 226 -11.79 -3.72 11.89
CA PRO A 226 -10.81 -3.15 12.81
C PRO A 226 -9.73 -4.15 13.22
N GLY A 227 -8.47 -3.74 13.13
CA GLY A 227 -7.30 -4.52 13.53
C GLY A 227 -6.63 -5.29 12.40
N THR A 228 -7.12 -5.15 11.17
CA THR A 228 -6.60 -5.87 9.99
C THR A 228 -5.73 -5.01 9.07
N LEU A 229 -5.32 -3.79 9.48
CA LEU A 229 -4.43 -2.95 8.66
C LEU A 229 -3.13 -3.68 8.26
N SER A 230 -2.61 -4.55 9.13
CA SER A 230 -1.43 -5.39 8.86
C SER A 230 -1.66 -6.48 7.81
N GLU A 231 -2.92 -6.80 7.49
CA GLU A 231 -3.27 -7.72 6.40
C GLU A 231 -3.27 -7.00 5.05
N VAL A 232 -3.41 -5.67 5.05
CA VAL A 232 -3.43 -4.83 3.84
C VAL A 232 -2.06 -4.26 3.51
N ILE A 233 -1.28 -3.88 4.53
CA ILE A 233 0.09 -3.38 4.39
C ILE A 233 1.06 -4.52 4.71
N SER A 234 1.79 -4.99 3.71
CA SER A 234 2.73 -6.10 3.92
C SER A 234 4.01 -5.68 4.64
N GLU A 235 4.68 -6.64 5.28
CA GLU A 235 5.95 -6.43 5.99
C GLU A 235 7.06 -5.87 5.09
N ARG A 236 7.01 -6.13 3.77
CA ARG A 236 7.96 -5.55 2.81
C ARG A 236 7.73 -4.07 2.58
N GLN A 237 6.47 -3.64 2.61
CA GLN A 237 6.06 -2.28 2.25
C GLN A 237 6.06 -1.33 3.44
N LYS A 238 5.76 -1.81 4.65
CA LYS A 238 5.49 -0.94 5.81
C LYS A 238 6.61 0.07 6.13
N TYR A 239 7.86 -0.24 5.80
CA TYR A 239 9.03 0.64 6.01
C TYR A 239 9.48 1.41 4.75
N GLN A 240 8.73 1.35 3.66
CA GLN A 240 8.99 2.10 2.43
C GLN A 240 8.01 3.27 2.25
N LEU A 241 6.85 3.20 2.90
CA LEU A 241 5.80 4.20 2.80
C LEU A 241 6.13 5.44 3.63
N THR A 242 6.23 6.59 2.97
CA THR A 242 6.45 7.89 3.62
C THR A 242 5.16 8.67 3.87
N GLU A 243 4.08 8.26 3.20
CA GLU A 243 2.74 8.85 3.26
C GLU A 243 1.68 7.75 3.07
N ILE A 244 0.61 7.80 3.85
CA ILE A 244 -0.58 6.95 3.65
C ILE A 244 -1.87 7.71 3.97
N SER A 245 -2.93 7.41 3.22
CA SER A 245 -4.30 7.78 3.55
C SER A 245 -5.10 6.55 3.90
N ILE A 246 -5.86 6.59 5.00
CA ILE A 246 -6.66 5.47 5.49
C ILE A 246 -8.10 5.91 5.70
N SER A 247 -9.03 5.01 5.41
CA SER A 247 -10.45 5.13 5.66
C SER A 247 -10.98 3.83 6.28
N GLY A 248 -12.14 3.90 6.94
CA GLY A 248 -12.76 2.75 7.60
C GLY A 248 -12.57 2.78 9.12
N ARG A 249 -12.54 1.62 9.77
CA ARG A 249 -12.57 1.55 11.25
C ARG A 249 -11.24 1.04 11.77
N LEU A 250 -10.59 1.79 12.65
CA LEU A 250 -9.28 1.43 13.22
C LEU A 250 -9.34 1.22 14.73
N ASN A 251 -8.67 0.18 15.22
CA ASN A 251 -8.51 -0.12 16.64
C ASN A 251 -7.03 -0.18 17.06
N GLY A 252 -6.76 -0.59 18.30
CA GLY A 252 -5.40 -0.57 18.86
C GLY A 252 -4.37 -1.40 18.08
N SER A 253 -4.78 -2.48 17.41
CA SER A 253 -3.87 -3.25 16.55
C SER A 253 -3.41 -2.44 15.33
N ASP A 254 -4.31 -1.65 14.72
CA ASP A 254 -3.97 -0.83 13.56
C ASP A 254 -3.07 0.34 13.97
N PHE A 255 -3.41 1.03 15.07
CA PHE A 255 -2.58 2.12 15.59
C PHE A 255 -1.21 1.64 16.05
N ARG A 256 -1.08 0.39 16.51
CA ARG A 256 0.22 -0.23 16.79
C ARG A 256 1.07 -0.31 15.52
N LEU A 257 0.50 -0.76 14.40
CA LEU A 257 1.22 -0.81 13.12
C LEU A 257 1.55 0.61 12.63
N LEU A 258 0.62 1.56 12.75
CA LEU A 258 0.88 2.94 12.38
C LEU A 258 2.06 3.54 13.17
N ARG A 259 2.13 3.28 14.48
CA ARG A 259 3.28 3.69 15.30
C ARG A 259 4.58 3.05 14.79
N ASP A 260 4.56 1.75 14.51
CA ASP A 260 5.70 1.01 13.96
C ASP A 260 6.18 1.63 12.63
N MET A 261 5.25 1.99 11.75
CA MET A 261 5.55 2.70 10.50
C MET A 261 6.05 4.14 10.73
N LEU A 262 5.58 4.83 11.76
CA LEU A 262 6.04 6.16 12.18
C LEU A 262 7.38 6.14 12.94
N GLY A 263 8.04 4.98 13.04
CA GLY A 263 9.37 4.83 13.63
C GLY A 263 9.37 4.43 15.11
N ARG A 264 8.23 4.06 15.72
CA ARG A 264 8.17 3.65 17.13
C ARG A 264 7.35 2.40 17.38
N GLY A 265 7.95 1.45 18.07
CA GLY A 265 7.30 0.21 18.45
C GLY A 265 6.40 0.35 19.69
N VAL A 266 5.93 -0.80 20.16
CA VAL A 266 4.95 -0.88 21.24
C VAL A 266 5.57 -0.58 22.60
N GLU A 267 6.84 -0.90 22.83
CA GLU A 267 7.56 -0.61 24.07
C GLU A 267 8.33 0.71 24.00
N GLY A 268 8.17 1.47 22.91
CA GLY A 268 8.88 2.74 22.67
C GLY A 268 10.25 2.59 22.00
N GLU A 269 10.61 1.38 21.59
CA GLU A 269 11.78 1.10 20.78
C GLU A 269 11.73 1.80 19.42
N VAL A 270 12.90 2.15 18.89
CA VAL A 270 13.03 2.72 17.54
C VAL A 270 12.81 1.62 16.52
N THR A 271 11.98 1.89 15.50
CA THR A 271 11.75 0.97 14.38
C THR A 271 12.31 1.57 13.09
N PRO A 272 12.51 0.76 12.03
CA PRO A 272 12.90 1.25 10.71
C PRO A 272 11.85 2.09 9.97
N GLY A 273 10.69 2.35 10.59
CA GLY A 273 9.59 3.07 9.97
C GLY A 273 9.95 4.48 9.50
N VAL A 274 9.54 4.82 8.28
CA VAL A 274 9.82 6.11 7.60
C VAL A 274 8.56 6.92 7.32
N LEU A 275 7.39 6.45 7.79
CA LEU A 275 6.12 7.15 7.59
C LEU A 275 6.20 8.53 8.26
N SER A 276 5.74 9.55 7.53
CA SER A 276 5.82 10.93 7.98
C SER A 276 4.55 11.73 7.77
N ARG A 277 3.67 11.31 6.86
CA ARG A 277 2.38 11.93 6.60
C ARG A 277 1.26 10.91 6.71
N LEU A 278 0.29 11.19 7.56
CA LEU A 278 -0.78 10.26 7.91
C LEU A 278 -2.14 10.93 7.79
N TYR A 279 -2.96 10.48 6.84
CA TYR A 279 -4.29 11.05 6.60
C TYR A 279 -5.37 10.08 7.09
N LEU A 280 -6.10 10.46 8.14
CA LEU A 280 -7.11 9.63 8.81
C LEU A 280 -8.51 10.26 8.80
N THR A 281 -8.75 11.26 7.95
CA THR A 281 -9.98 12.07 7.95
C THR A 281 -11.26 11.23 7.95
N ASP A 282 -11.28 10.13 7.18
CA ASP A 282 -12.41 9.21 7.01
C ASP A 282 -12.30 7.94 7.88
N VAL A 283 -11.50 7.99 8.94
CA VAL A 283 -11.38 6.91 9.92
C VAL A 283 -12.41 7.09 11.03
N GLN A 284 -12.94 5.97 11.52
CA GLN A 284 -13.59 5.89 12.82
C GLN A 284 -12.66 5.15 13.79
N VAL A 285 -12.23 5.83 14.86
CA VAL A 285 -11.46 5.19 15.93
C VAL A 285 -12.43 4.37 16.78
N VAL A 286 -12.16 3.08 16.93
CA VAL A 286 -12.99 2.16 17.72
C VAL A 286 -12.18 1.46 18.79
N GLU A 287 -12.85 1.05 19.86
CA GLU A 287 -12.26 0.23 20.91
C GLU A 287 -11.90 -1.19 20.42
N GLY A 288 -10.94 -1.82 21.08
CA GLY A 288 -10.52 -3.20 20.82
C GLY A 288 -9.12 -3.33 20.20
N GLY A 289 -8.79 -4.55 19.78
CA GLY A 289 -7.46 -4.88 19.28
C GLY A 289 -6.40 -5.03 20.37
N LYS A 290 -5.13 -5.10 19.96
CA LYS A 290 -3.96 -5.14 20.84
C LYS A 290 -3.65 -3.76 21.39
N SER A 291 -2.80 -3.68 22.42
CA SER A 291 -2.30 -2.39 22.88
C SER A 291 -1.45 -1.72 21.78
N TYR A 292 -1.64 -0.42 21.60
CA TYR A 292 -0.84 0.38 20.64
C TYR A 292 0.48 0.85 21.24
N TYR A 293 0.54 1.07 22.55
CA TYR A 293 1.74 1.51 23.28
C TYR A 293 1.69 1.01 24.72
N SER A 294 2.68 0.21 25.13
CA SER A 294 2.72 -0.44 26.44
C SER A 294 1.38 -1.13 26.75
N SER A 295 0.71 -0.77 27.85
CA SER A 295 -0.60 -1.29 28.26
C SER A 295 -1.79 -0.41 27.85
N ARG A 296 -1.67 0.39 26.79
CA ARG A 296 -2.72 1.34 26.35
C ARG A 296 -3.51 0.84 25.15
N TYR A 297 -4.82 1.09 25.18
CA TYR A 297 -5.80 0.60 24.21
C TYR A 297 -6.64 1.75 23.66
N THR A 298 -7.20 1.57 22.46
CA THR A 298 -8.08 2.56 21.85
C THR A 298 -9.42 2.63 22.57
N ALA A 299 -10.04 3.79 22.53
CA ALA A 299 -11.43 4.02 22.91
C ALA A 299 -12.18 4.64 21.72
N ASN A 300 -13.50 4.42 21.67
CA ASN A 300 -14.34 4.94 20.59
C ASN A 300 -14.22 6.48 20.48
N ASP A 301 -14.08 6.98 19.25
CA ASP A 301 -14.02 8.41 18.90
C ASP A 301 -12.97 9.21 19.71
N THR A 302 -11.89 8.56 20.16
CA THR A 302 -10.91 9.19 21.05
C THR A 302 -9.50 8.98 20.55
N LEU A 303 -8.73 10.07 20.44
CA LEU A 303 -7.29 10.00 20.34
C LEU A 303 -6.69 9.85 21.73
N SER A 304 -6.54 8.59 22.15
CA SER A 304 -6.16 8.21 23.51
C SER A 304 -4.73 8.61 23.89
N TYR A 305 -4.47 8.61 25.20
CA TYR A 305 -3.19 9.02 25.80
C TYR A 305 -2.02 8.33 25.10
N GLY A 306 -1.06 9.11 24.64
CA GLY A 306 0.18 8.58 24.06
C GLY A 306 0.02 7.82 22.75
N MET A 307 -1.11 7.93 22.03
CA MET A 307 -1.34 7.20 20.78
C MET A 307 -0.20 7.38 19.75
N PHE A 308 0.33 8.59 19.62
CA PHE A 308 1.49 8.90 18.78
C PHE A 308 2.72 9.31 19.59
N MET A 309 2.82 8.90 20.87
CA MET A 309 3.98 9.21 21.70
C MET A 309 5.29 8.76 21.06
N ASP A 310 6.26 9.67 21.02
CA ASP A 310 7.60 9.56 20.46
C ASP A 310 7.66 9.24 18.96
N CYS A 311 6.56 9.34 18.22
CA CYS A 311 6.53 9.21 16.75
C CYS A 311 7.21 10.41 16.08
N ARG A 312 8.54 10.49 16.17
CA ARG A 312 9.36 11.64 15.75
C ARG A 312 9.38 11.87 14.24
N ASN A 313 9.07 10.85 13.44
CA ASN A 313 8.98 10.97 11.99
C ASN A 313 7.66 11.61 11.53
N LEU A 314 6.62 11.64 12.39
CA LEU A 314 5.35 12.25 12.07
C LEU A 314 5.52 13.77 11.86
N ARG A 315 5.32 14.22 10.63
CA ARG A 315 5.41 15.64 10.22
C ARG A 315 4.05 16.28 10.03
N GLU A 316 3.10 15.50 9.54
CA GLU A 316 1.74 15.94 9.23
C GLU A 316 0.76 14.81 9.55
N ILE A 317 -0.36 15.19 10.18
CA ILE A 317 -1.47 14.29 10.45
C ILE A 317 -2.80 15.00 10.18
N ALA A 318 -3.67 14.39 9.37
CA ALA A 318 -5.07 14.76 9.34
C ALA A 318 -5.84 13.83 10.27
N LEU A 319 -6.36 14.40 11.37
CA LEU A 319 -7.09 13.64 12.36
C LEU A 319 -8.46 13.19 11.83
N PRO A 320 -9.01 12.09 12.36
CA PRO A 320 -10.35 11.66 11.99
C PRO A 320 -11.41 12.71 12.29
N ASN A 321 -12.36 12.91 11.38
CA ASN A 321 -13.42 13.91 11.61
C ASN A 321 -14.37 13.54 12.75
N THR A 322 -14.45 12.25 13.11
CA THR A 322 -15.38 11.73 14.13
C THR A 322 -14.83 11.77 15.55
N ILE A 323 -13.55 12.09 15.75
CA ILE A 323 -13.00 12.10 17.12
C ILE A 323 -13.59 13.26 17.94
N LYS A 324 -13.96 12.95 19.19
CA LYS A 324 -14.55 13.89 20.14
C LYS A 324 -13.53 14.37 21.17
N VAL A 325 -12.53 13.55 21.47
CA VAL A 325 -11.56 13.78 22.54
C VAL A 325 -10.15 13.53 22.03
N VAL A 326 -9.25 14.48 22.32
CA VAL A 326 -7.80 14.28 22.27
C VAL A 326 -7.27 14.30 23.69
N GLU A 327 -6.79 13.15 24.16
CA GLU A 327 -6.29 12.99 25.52
C GLU A 327 -4.89 13.56 25.69
N LYS A 328 -4.47 13.72 26.95
CA LYS A 328 -3.16 14.24 27.31
C LYS A 328 -2.06 13.40 26.67
N ASP A 329 -1.00 14.05 26.22
CA ASP A 329 0.20 13.41 25.66
C ASP A 329 -0.05 12.53 24.42
N ALA A 330 -1.19 12.64 23.73
CA ALA A 330 -1.45 11.91 22.49
C ALA A 330 -0.34 12.08 21.44
N PHE A 331 0.32 13.24 21.39
CA PHE A 331 1.45 13.55 20.49
C PHE A 331 2.76 13.79 21.23
N LYS A 332 2.90 13.32 22.46
CA LYS A 332 4.09 13.64 23.27
C LYS A 332 5.38 13.24 22.54
N GLY A 333 6.33 14.15 22.42
CA GLY A 333 7.61 13.89 21.76
C GLY A 333 7.54 13.72 20.24
N CYS A 334 6.44 14.10 19.58
CA CYS A 334 6.36 14.21 18.12
C CYS A 334 7.19 15.39 17.61
N THR A 335 8.52 15.29 17.70
CA THR A 335 9.44 16.39 17.36
C THR A 335 9.45 16.77 15.88
N GLY A 336 8.88 15.94 15.00
CA GLY A 336 8.74 16.24 13.56
C GLY A 336 7.46 16.99 13.20
N LEU A 337 6.45 17.02 14.09
CA LEU A 337 5.11 17.53 13.77
C LEU A 337 5.17 19.05 13.64
N THR A 338 4.70 19.60 12.53
CA THR A 338 4.79 21.04 12.22
C THR A 338 3.46 21.77 12.31
N VAL A 339 2.36 21.08 11.98
CA VAL A 339 1.00 21.59 11.99
C VAL A 339 0.07 20.56 12.62
N LEU A 340 -0.86 21.00 13.46
CA LEU A 340 -1.92 20.15 13.98
C LEU A 340 -3.29 20.78 13.73
N THR A 341 -4.15 20.07 12.98
CA THR A 341 -5.51 20.52 12.69
C THR A 341 -6.51 19.85 13.63
N ILE A 342 -7.32 20.66 14.32
CA ILE A 342 -8.41 20.20 15.17
C ILE A 342 -9.68 20.01 14.31
N PRO A 343 -10.21 18.78 14.19
CA PRO A 343 -11.36 18.48 13.33
C PRO A 343 -12.69 18.89 13.96
N ASP A 344 -13.78 18.74 13.19
CA ASP A 344 -15.11 19.29 13.45
C ASP A 344 -15.72 18.90 14.80
N GLU A 345 -15.59 17.63 15.20
CA GLU A 345 -16.30 17.07 16.36
C GLU A 345 -15.52 17.12 17.67
N VAL A 346 -14.26 17.57 17.67
CA VAL A 346 -13.46 17.62 18.90
C VAL A 346 -14.04 18.65 19.88
N ARG A 347 -14.32 18.19 21.11
CA ARG A 347 -14.87 18.99 22.22
C ARG A 347 -13.93 19.04 23.43
N SER A 348 -13.00 18.11 23.53
CA SER A 348 -11.97 18.10 24.57
C SER A 348 -10.60 17.91 23.94
N PHE A 349 -9.65 18.78 24.28
CA PHE A 349 -8.29 18.72 23.80
C PHE A 349 -7.32 18.99 24.96
N ALA A 350 -6.44 18.03 25.23
CA ALA A 350 -5.39 18.16 26.23
C ALA A 350 -4.01 18.34 25.57
N SER A 351 -3.09 18.98 26.30
CA SER A 351 -1.75 19.27 25.81
C SER A 351 -0.92 18.00 25.57
N SER A 352 0.04 18.10 24.65
CA SER A 352 1.08 17.11 24.40
C SER A 352 2.44 17.79 24.45
N GLU A 353 3.31 17.36 25.35
CA GLU A 353 4.63 17.96 25.55
C GLU A 353 5.64 17.47 24.49
N GLY A 354 6.59 18.33 24.11
CA GLY A 354 7.75 17.96 23.30
C GLY A 354 7.46 17.89 21.80
N CYS A 355 6.39 18.54 21.35
CA CYS A 355 6.14 18.78 19.91
C CYS A 355 7.01 19.94 19.40
N SER A 356 8.33 19.82 19.52
CA SER A 356 9.29 20.93 19.41
C SER A 356 9.37 21.62 18.04
N SER A 357 8.79 21.02 16.99
CA SER A 357 8.72 21.63 15.65
C SER A 357 7.35 22.21 15.33
N LEU A 358 6.36 22.07 16.23
CA LEU A 358 4.99 22.51 15.98
C LEU A 358 4.96 24.03 15.87
N GLN A 359 4.61 24.54 14.70
CA GLN A 359 4.57 25.97 14.39
C GLN A 359 3.17 26.54 14.53
N GLU A 360 2.13 25.74 14.26
CA GLU A 360 0.76 26.21 14.22
C GLU A 360 -0.28 25.15 14.56
N PHE A 361 -1.34 25.60 15.23
CA PHE A 361 -2.62 24.92 15.29
C PHE A 361 -3.55 25.47 14.23
N ARG A 362 -4.30 24.59 13.59
CA ARG A 362 -5.45 24.94 12.74
C ARG A 362 -6.70 24.36 13.38
N VAL A 363 -7.85 24.98 13.13
CA VAL A 363 -9.13 24.48 13.61
C VAL A 363 -10.10 24.51 12.44
N SER A 364 -10.85 23.42 12.25
CA SER A 364 -11.91 23.39 11.26
C SER A 364 -12.92 24.51 11.50
N VAL A 365 -13.40 25.13 10.43
CA VAL A 365 -14.44 26.17 10.49
C VAL A 365 -15.75 25.66 11.10
N MET A 366 -15.99 24.35 11.03
CA MET A 366 -17.16 23.68 11.59
C MET A 366 -17.00 23.30 13.07
N ASN A 367 -15.79 23.41 13.63
CA ASN A 367 -15.58 23.10 15.04
C ASN A 367 -16.29 24.13 15.93
N SER A 368 -17.11 23.64 16.88
CA SER A 368 -17.91 24.49 17.77
C SER A 368 -17.29 24.71 19.15
N GLY A 369 -16.18 24.04 19.49
CA GLY A 369 -15.52 24.12 20.80
C GLY A 369 -14.27 25.00 20.81
N PHE A 370 -13.57 25.11 19.67
CA PHE A 370 -12.26 25.74 19.56
C PHE A 370 -12.20 26.72 18.39
N THR A 371 -11.19 27.57 18.41
CA THR A 371 -10.77 28.39 17.27
C THR A 371 -9.25 28.51 17.25
N ALA A 372 -8.67 28.83 16.11
CA ALA A 372 -7.26 29.19 16.01
C ALA A 372 -7.12 30.56 15.37
N GLU A 373 -6.28 31.40 15.97
CA GLU A 373 -5.92 32.72 15.44
C GLU A 373 -4.39 32.81 15.37
N ASP A 374 -3.87 33.19 14.21
CA ASP A 374 -2.44 33.23 13.90
C ASP A 374 -1.69 31.94 14.29
N GLY A 375 -2.32 30.77 14.19
CA GLY A 375 -1.70 29.48 14.53
C GLY A 375 -1.69 29.14 16.04
N ILE A 376 -2.37 29.90 16.89
CA ILE A 376 -2.50 29.66 18.34
C ILE A 376 -3.90 29.13 18.62
N LEU A 377 -4.02 28.16 19.53
CA LEU A 377 -5.30 27.52 19.87
C LEU A 377 -6.00 28.25 21.02
N TYR A 378 -7.29 28.53 20.82
CA TYR A 378 -8.18 29.15 21.80
C TYR A 378 -9.49 28.35 21.94
N ASP A 379 -10.24 28.60 23.01
CA ASP A 379 -11.64 28.21 23.06
C ASP A 379 -12.46 29.01 22.02
N LYS A 380 -13.64 28.52 21.63
CA LYS A 380 -14.45 29.15 20.56
C LYS A 380 -14.73 30.63 20.80
N GLY A 381 -14.88 31.05 22.06
CA GLY A 381 -15.15 32.43 22.44
C GLY A 381 -13.91 33.33 22.54
N ARG A 382 -12.71 32.80 22.32
CA ARG A 382 -11.42 33.50 22.47
C ARG A 382 -11.25 34.12 23.86
N LYS A 383 -11.79 33.48 24.89
CA LYS A 383 -11.65 33.89 26.30
C LYS A 383 -10.47 33.22 26.97
N THR A 384 -10.04 32.08 26.46
CA THR A 384 -8.94 31.27 27.00
C THR A 384 -7.95 30.95 25.89
N LEU A 385 -6.69 31.36 26.07
CA LEU A 385 -5.59 30.85 25.26
C LEU A 385 -5.25 29.45 25.78
N LEU A 386 -5.49 28.45 24.93
CA LEU A 386 -5.35 27.05 25.29
C LEU A 386 -3.92 26.55 25.08
N LEU A 387 -3.37 26.75 23.88
CA LEU A 387 -2.03 26.26 23.54
C LEU A 387 -1.32 27.18 22.56
N TYR A 388 -0.08 27.51 22.89
CA TYR A 388 0.90 28.13 22.05
C TYR A 388 1.85 27.04 21.49
N PRO A 389 2.12 27.00 20.18
CA PRO A 389 2.98 25.97 19.59
C PRO A 389 4.43 26.02 20.12
N GLU A 390 4.96 24.89 20.61
CA GLU A 390 6.31 24.82 21.21
C GLU A 390 7.43 25.21 20.24
N GLY A 391 7.26 24.91 18.95
CA GLY A 391 8.26 25.22 17.92
C GLY A 391 8.24 26.66 17.43
N ARG A 392 7.23 27.46 17.83
CA ARG A 392 7.05 28.81 17.30
C ARG A 392 7.90 29.84 18.05
N VAL A 393 8.91 30.36 17.37
CA VAL A 393 9.85 31.35 17.91
C VAL A 393 9.31 32.78 17.78
N GLN A 394 9.26 33.52 18.89
CA GLN A 394 8.94 34.96 18.89
C GLN A 394 9.80 35.73 19.89
N ALA A 395 10.26 36.92 19.51
CA ALA A 395 10.97 37.80 20.44
C ALA A 395 10.02 38.44 21.46
N VAL A 396 8.86 38.90 21.00
CA VAL A 396 7.81 39.49 21.84
C VAL A 396 6.50 38.87 21.43
N PHE A 397 5.73 38.37 22.40
CA PHE A 397 4.36 37.95 22.19
C PHE A 397 3.43 38.79 23.06
N GLU A 398 2.43 39.40 22.43
CA GLU A 398 1.38 40.16 23.11
C GLU A 398 0.13 39.29 23.19
N ILE A 399 -0.37 39.07 24.41
CA ILE A 399 -1.63 38.37 24.58
C ILE A 399 -2.73 39.23 23.94
N PRO A 400 -3.57 38.68 23.04
CA PRO A 400 -4.64 39.45 22.41
C PRO A 400 -5.66 40.02 23.43
N ASP A 401 -6.20 41.20 23.14
CA ASP A 401 -7.27 41.80 23.95
C ASP A 401 -8.51 40.90 24.01
N GLY A 402 -9.11 40.85 25.19
CA GLY A 402 -10.31 40.05 25.46
C GLY A 402 -10.03 38.61 25.91
N VAL A 403 -8.78 38.15 25.84
CA VAL A 403 -8.34 36.92 26.51
C VAL A 403 -8.36 37.16 28.02
N GLU A 404 -9.06 36.29 28.76
CA GLU A 404 -9.27 36.37 30.20
C GLU A 404 -8.44 35.33 30.95
N LYS A 405 -8.13 34.20 30.30
CA LYS A 405 -7.43 33.07 30.92
C LYS A 405 -6.33 32.51 30.03
N ILE A 406 -5.29 32.00 30.67
CA ILE A 406 -4.25 31.17 30.04
C ILE A 406 -4.35 29.78 30.64
N ALA A 407 -4.52 28.77 29.81
CA ALA A 407 -4.76 27.40 30.26
C ALA A 407 -3.52 26.73 30.89
N GLU A 408 -3.73 25.55 31.48
CA GLU A 408 -2.65 24.68 31.94
C GLU A 408 -1.70 24.34 30.79
N CYS A 409 -0.39 24.44 31.04
CA CYS A 409 0.67 24.19 30.05
C CYS A 409 0.57 25.01 28.73
N ALA A 410 -0.21 26.09 28.69
CA ALA A 410 -0.49 26.81 27.45
C ALA A 410 0.76 27.29 26.69
N PHE A 411 1.81 27.69 27.41
CA PHE A 411 3.11 28.13 26.89
C PHE A 411 4.24 27.20 27.36
N GLN A 412 3.95 25.93 27.60
CA GLN A 412 4.98 24.96 27.95
C GLN A 412 6.07 24.95 26.87
N ASN A 413 7.35 25.03 27.26
CA ASN A 413 8.52 25.10 26.39
C ASN A 413 8.47 26.21 25.30
N ALA A 414 7.59 27.20 25.44
CA ALA A 414 7.39 28.21 24.41
C ALA A 414 8.67 29.02 24.15
N LEU A 415 9.00 29.21 22.88
CA LEU A 415 10.18 29.95 22.43
C LEU A 415 9.90 31.46 22.33
N VAL A 416 9.36 32.02 23.41
CA VAL A 416 9.02 33.45 23.55
C VAL A 416 10.00 34.12 24.53
N ASP A 417 10.67 35.20 24.09
CA ASP A 417 11.63 35.92 24.95
C ASP A 417 10.92 36.88 25.93
N THR A 418 9.93 37.64 25.48
CA THR A 418 9.16 38.59 26.30
C THR A 418 7.67 38.38 26.10
N LEU A 419 6.96 38.16 27.21
CA LEU A 419 5.50 38.08 27.21
C LEU A 419 4.90 39.39 27.72
N ARG A 420 4.01 40.00 26.93
CA ARG A 420 3.22 41.16 27.33
C ARG A 420 1.78 40.72 27.58
N MET A 421 1.36 40.77 28.84
CA MET A 421 -0.03 40.49 29.21
C MET A 421 -0.87 41.77 29.14
N THR A 422 -2.10 41.60 28.70
CA THR A 422 -3.14 42.63 28.76
C THR A 422 -3.83 42.59 30.12
N HIS A 423 -4.46 43.71 30.51
CA HIS A 423 -5.17 43.80 31.80
C HIS A 423 -6.42 42.91 31.87
N SER A 424 -6.88 42.36 30.74
CA SER A 424 -8.05 41.46 30.69
C SER A 424 -7.75 40.08 31.27
N VAL A 425 -6.47 39.68 31.32
CA VAL A 425 -6.09 38.37 31.87
C VAL A 425 -6.25 38.40 33.39
N VAL A 426 -7.10 37.50 33.90
CA VAL A 426 -7.41 37.34 35.33
C VAL A 426 -7.10 35.94 35.85
N GLY A 427 -6.85 34.97 34.97
CA GLY A 427 -6.60 33.57 35.35
C GLY A 427 -5.40 32.94 34.65
N LEU A 428 -4.61 32.18 35.41
CA LEU A 428 -3.51 31.35 34.93
C LEU A 428 -3.73 29.89 35.32
N GLY A 429 -3.42 28.97 34.41
CA GLY A 429 -3.41 27.54 34.64
C GLY A 429 -2.10 27.04 35.28
N LEU A 430 -2.14 25.82 35.82
CA LEU A 430 -0.97 25.13 36.34
C LEU A 430 0.12 25.03 35.27
N GLN A 431 1.39 25.23 35.63
CA GLN A 431 2.52 25.08 34.68
C GLN A 431 2.40 25.89 33.37
N ALA A 432 1.60 26.97 33.35
CA ALA A 432 1.26 27.68 32.11
C ALA A 432 2.48 28.11 31.27
N PHE A 433 3.63 28.41 31.89
CA PHE A 433 4.87 28.80 31.19
C PHE A 433 6.04 27.87 31.49
N ARG A 434 5.78 26.63 31.92
CA ARG A 434 6.85 25.69 32.29
C ARG A 434 7.85 25.51 31.16
N GLY A 435 9.14 25.69 31.42
CA GLY A 435 10.22 25.52 30.44
C GLY A 435 10.29 26.60 29.36
N ALA A 436 9.46 27.65 29.41
CA ALA A 436 9.47 28.69 28.41
C ALA A 436 10.79 29.49 28.40
N ARG A 437 11.15 30.04 27.23
CA ARG A 437 12.37 30.83 27.03
C ARG A 437 12.27 32.29 27.52
N LEU A 438 11.31 32.56 28.42
CA LEU A 438 11.00 33.90 28.90
C LEU A 438 12.21 34.50 29.63
N LYS A 439 12.54 35.75 29.32
CA LYS A 439 13.55 36.56 30.02
C LYS A 439 12.92 37.52 31.02
N LYS A 440 11.75 38.07 30.64
CA LYS A 440 10.98 39.01 31.45
C LYS A 440 9.48 38.76 31.31
N VAL A 441 8.77 38.86 32.42
CA VAL A 441 7.31 38.74 32.48
C VAL A 441 6.71 39.88 33.31
N VAL A 442 5.65 40.48 32.78
CA VAL A 442 4.80 41.43 33.51
C VAL A 442 3.39 40.86 33.55
N LEU A 443 2.92 40.49 34.73
CA LEU A 443 1.59 39.93 34.94
C LEU A 443 0.53 41.03 35.07
N SER A 444 -0.69 40.72 34.64
CA SER A 444 -1.86 41.58 34.81
C SER A 444 -2.19 41.81 36.30
N ASP A 445 -2.67 43.02 36.62
CA ASP A 445 -3.19 43.37 37.95
C ASP A 445 -4.40 42.51 38.37
N GLY A 446 -5.13 41.94 37.41
CA GLY A 446 -6.31 41.10 37.67
C GLY A 446 -6.00 39.68 38.16
N ILE A 447 -4.73 39.25 38.18
CA ILE A 447 -4.35 37.89 38.56
C ILE A 447 -4.21 37.78 40.08
N ALA A 448 -5.20 37.15 40.71
CA ALA A 448 -5.25 36.94 42.16
C ALA A 448 -4.34 35.81 42.65
N THR A 449 -4.20 34.74 41.87
CA THR A 449 -3.44 33.54 42.25
C THR A 449 -2.39 33.21 41.20
N ILE A 450 -1.15 33.04 41.65
CA ILE A 450 -0.05 32.50 40.85
C ILE A 450 -0.02 30.98 41.07
N PRO A 451 -0.43 30.17 40.08
CA PRO A 451 -0.62 28.73 40.25
C PRO A 451 0.71 27.97 40.30
N GLY A 452 0.65 26.72 40.76
CA GLY A 452 1.84 25.91 41.01
C GLY A 452 2.70 25.71 39.75
N ALA A 453 4.02 25.74 39.95
CA ALA A 453 5.02 25.51 38.91
C ALA A 453 4.85 26.37 37.62
N VAL A 454 4.20 27.54 37.73
CA VAL A 454 3.82 28.35 36.55
C VAL A 454 5.00 28.79 35.67
N PHE A 455 6.17 29.08 36.25
CA PHE A 455 7.42 29.39 35.53
C PHE A 455 8.50 28.33 35.74
N GLN A 456 8.15 27.13 36.19
CA GLN A 456 9.13 26.09 36.48
C GLN A 456 10.03 25.83 35.26
N GLY A 457 11.34 25.76 35.44
CA GLY A 457 12.31 25.50 34.38
C GLY A 457 12.52 26.65 33.39
N CYS A 458 11.98 27.84 33.64
CA CYS A 458 12.30 29.04 32.85
C CYS A 458 13.72 29.54 33.18
N THR A 459 14.74 28.82 32.71
CA THR A 459 16.16 29.10 33.00
C THR A 459 16.65 30.46 32.50
N GLY A 460 15.92 31.05 31.55
CA GLY A 460 16.15 32.40 31.03
C GLY A 460 15.54 33.53 31.85
N LEU A 461 14.62 33.25 32.78
CA LEU A 461 13.79 34.27 33.42
C LEU A 461 14.58 35.03 34.48
N ARG A 462 14.73 36.35 34.27
CA ARG A 462 15.48 37.26 35.15
C ARG A 462 14.60 38.25 35.90
N SER A 463 13.51 38.70 35.29
CA SER A 463 12.66 39.76 35.85
C SER A 463 11.19 39.36 35.79
N VAL A 464 10.51 39.39 36.94
CA VAL A 464 9.06 39.14 37.06
C VAL A 464 8.41 40.31 37.76
N THR A 465 7.30 40.80 37.20
CA THR A 465 6.40 41.75 37.87
C THR A 465 5.07 41.07 38.15
N LEU A 466 4.71 40.96 39.43
CA LEU A 466 3.41 40.51 39.90
C LEU A 466 2.47 41.71 40.02
N GLY A 467 1.25 41.57 39.53
CA GLY A 467 0.23 42.60 39.55
C GLY A 467 -0.23 42.97 40.96
N SER A 468 -0.87 44.13 41.08
CA SER A 468 -1.36 44.68 42.35
C SER A 468 -2.45 43.83 43.01
N GLY A 469 -3.22 43.08 42.23
CA GLY A 469 -4.25 42.17 42.74
C GLY A 469 -3.74 40.78 43.18
N THR A 470 -2.44 40.50 43.09
CA THR A 470 -1.90 39.18 43.50
C THR A 470 -2.06 38.97 45.01
N MET A 471 -2.74 37.89 45.38
CA MET A 471 -3.04 37.51 46.76
C MET A 471 -2.34 36.23 47.21
N TYR A 472 -2.05 35.31 46.28
CA TYR A 472 -1.48 34.00 46.61
C TYR A 472 -0.46 33.51 45.59
N ILE A 473 0.62 32.88 46.07
CA ILE A 473 1.67 32.23 45.25
C ILE A 473 1.81 30.77 45.66
N SER A 474 1.56 29.85 44.73
CA SER A 474 1.61 28.40 44.94
C SER A 474 3.04 27.82 44.95
N ASP A 475 3.17 26.53 45.22
CA ASP A 475 4.46 25.82 45.27
C ASP A 475 5.20 25.80 43.92
N TYR A 476 6.53 25.83 43.97
CA TYR A 476 7.46 25.69 42.84
C TYR A 476 7.30 26.73 41.72
N CYS A 477 6.63 27.86 41.96
CA CYS A 477 6.32 28.84 40.92
C CYS A 477 7.53 29.26 40.08
N PHE A 478 8.70 29.38 40.72
CA PHE A 478 9.94 29.83 40.09
C PHE A 478 11.04 28.76 40.11
N ASP A 479 10.72 27.49 40.38
CA ASP A 479 11.70 26.41 40.45
C ASP A 479 12.56 26.33 39.16
N GLY A 480 13.89 26.28 39.29
CA GLY A 480 14.81 26.31 38.15
C GLY A 480 14.95 27.67 37.43
N CYS A 481 14.34 28.74 37.95
CA CYS A 481 14.58 30.11 37.49
C CYS A 481 15.80 30.73 38.17
N VAL A 482 16.34 31.79 37.59
CA VAL A 482 17.45 32.59 38.13
C VAL A 482 17.09 34.07 38.19
N LEU A 483 16.04 34.38 38.97
CA LEU A 483 15.53 35.74 39.10
C LEU A 483 16.57 36.69 39.70
N GLU A 484 16.79 37.81 39.01
CA GLU A 484 17.56 38.95 39.47
C GLU A 484 16.65 40.01 40.10
N GLU A 485 15.44 40.16 39.56
CA GLU A 485 14.45 41.15 40.01
C GLU A 485 13.05 40.52 40.15
N LEU A 486 12.43 40.75 41.31
CA LEU A 486 11.02 40.45 41.55
C LEU A 486 10.34 41.74 41.99
N ARG A 487 9.40 42.23 41.18
CA ARG A 487 8.57 43.39 41.52
C ARG A 487 7.19 42.91 41.91
N VAL A 488 6.72 43.32 43.08
CA VAL A 488 5.36 43.04 43.55
C VAL A 488 4.64 44.36 43.68
N LEU A 489 3.54 44.52 42.94
CA LEU A 489 2.75 45.76 42.97
C LEU A 489 1.68 45.75 44.05
N ALA A 490 1.48 44.63 44.75
CA ALA A 490 0.52 44.52 45.83
C ALA A 490 1.01 45.24 47.09
N ASP A 491 0.15 46.06 47.70
CA ASP A 491 0.49 46.74 48.95
C ASP A 491 0.62 45.73 50.10
N ILE A 492 -0.24 44.71 50.12
CA ILE A 492 -0.23 43.63 51.11
C ILE A 492 0.59 42.46 50.53
N PRO A 493 1.64 41.98 51.23
CA PRO A 493 2.43 40.85 50.77
C PRO A 493 1.53 39.64 50.48
N PRO A 494 1.57 39.08 49.25
CA PRO A 494 0.80 37.90 48.91
C PRO A 494 1.12 36.73 49.85
N ALA A 495 0.14 35.91 50.20
CA ALA A 495 0.39 34.67 50.92
C ALA A 495 1.15 33.69 50.01
N CYS A 496 2.08 32.94 50.58
CA CYS A 496 2.90 31.99 49.82
C CYS A 496 2.71 30.58 50.36
N ALA A 497 2.62 29.61 49.44
CA ALA A 497 2.81 28.21 49.77
C ALA A 497 4.24 27.96 50.24
N SER A 498 4.46 26.88 51.00
CA SER A 498 5.72 26.63 51.69
C SER A 498 6.92 26.48 50.74
N LYS A 499 6.66 26.11 49.49
CA LYS A 499 7.67 25.87 48.45
C LYS A 499 7.58 26.87 47.30
N ALA A 500 6.93 28.02 47.49
CA ALA A 500 6.75 29.04 46.44
C ALA A 500 8.08 29.53 45.82
N PHE A 501 9.14 29.60 46.65
CA PHE A 501 10.49 30.01 46.26
C PHE A 501 11.51 28.85 46.40
N GLU A 502 11.08 27.60 46.25
CA GLU A 502 11.98 26.44 46.18
C GLU A 502 12.69 26.39 44.81
N GLY A 503 13.87 25.77 44.75
CA GLY A 503 14.57 25.53 43.47
C GLY A 503 15.49 26.64 42.98
N GLY A 504 15.76 27.65 43.81
CA GLY A 504 16.71 28.72 43.51
C GLY A 504 17.16 29.50 44.74
N ASN A 505 18.20 30.33 44.58
CA ASN A 505 18.75 31.14 45.68
C ASN A 505 18.08 32.53 45.78
N PHE A 506 16.75 32.59 45.64
CA PHE A 506 16.03 33.85 45.42
C PHE A 506 16.21 34.85 46.57
N PHE A 507 16.20 34.38 47.82
CA PHE A 507 16.31 35.25 49.00
C PHE A 507 17.64 35.99 49.08
N ASP A 508 18.71 35.43 48.51
CA ASP A 508 20.03 36.05 48.50
C ASP A 508 20.30 36.82 47.21
N SER A 509 19.92 36.26 46.05
CA SER A 509 20.31 36.76 44.73
C SER A 509 19.31 37.73 44.11
N CYS A 510 18.05 37.74 44.52
CA CYS A 510 17.01 38.57 43.90
C CYS A 510 16.83 39.89 44.63
N VAL A 511 16.60 40.99 43.90
CA VAL A 511 16.12 42.26 44.45
C VAL A 511 14.59 42.23 44.46
N LEU A 512 14.00 42.37 45.64
CA LEU A 512 12.56 42.52 45.81
C LEU A 512 12.18 44.00 45.77
N TYR A 513 11.44 44.41 44.75
CA TYR A 513 10.85 45.75 44.63
C TYR A 513 9.39 45.70 45.10
N VAL A 514 9.02 46.60 46.01
CA VAL A 514 7.66 46.69 46.59
C VAL A 514 7.13 48.12 46.47
N PRO A 515 5.83 48.38 46.66
CA PRO A 515 5.30 49.74 46.56
C PRO A 515 5.86 50.67 47.64
N ALA A 516 5.92 51.97 47.36
CA ALA A 516 6.37 52.98 48.30
C ALA A 516 5.58 52.91 49.62
N GLY A 517 6.29 52.97 50.76
CA GLY A 517 5.71 52.83 52.09
C GLY A 517 5.37 51.40 52.54
N CYS A 518 5.55 50.38 51.68
CA CYS A 518 5.21 48.99 51.99
C CYS A 518 6.39 48.15 52.50
N LYS A 519 7.64 48.65 52.48
CA LYS A 519 8.84 47.86 52.84
C LYS A 519 8.78 47.24 54.22
N ASN A 520 8.26 47.95 55.22
CA ASN A 520 8.11 47.39 56.56
C ASN A 520 7.13 46.22 56.57
N ARG A 521 6.00 46.32 55.89
CA ARG A 521 5.00 45.25 55.80
C ARG A 521 5.60 43.99 55.17
N TYR A 522 6.36 44.14 54.09
CA TYR A 522 7.07 43.03 53.45
C TYR A 522 8.20 42.46 54.32
N ARG A 523 8.93 43.31 55.06
CA ARG A 523 10.03 42.87 55.93
C ARG A 523 9.57 41.93 57.05
N TYR A 524 8.34 42.09 57.55
CA TYR A 524 7.79 41.30 58.64
C TYR A 524 6.86 40.15 58.18
N ALA A 525 6.63 39.98 56.88
CA ALA A 525 5.82 38.91 56.33
C ALA A 525 6.70 37.72 55.90
N ASP A 526 6.34 36.49 56.28
CA ASP A 526 7.01 35.28 55.76
C ASP A 526 6.40 34.88 54.40
N PRO A 527 7.19 34.46 53.40
CA PRO A 527 8.65 34.39 53.36
C PRO A 527 9.32 35.69 52.90
N TRP A 528 8.57 36.75 52.60
CA TRP A 528 9.06 38.01 52.02
C TRP A 528 10.20 38.67 52.81
N GLY A 529 10.18 38.59 54.14
CA GLY A 529 11.22 39.13 55.02
C GLY A 529 12.59 38.47 54.82
N LYS A 530 12.63 37.25 54.23
CA LYS A 530 13.87 36.50 53.96
C LYS A 530 14.68 37.12 52.82
N PHE A 531 14.09 37.95 51.94
CA PHE A 531 14.83 38.63 50.88
C PHE A 531 15.83 39.63 51.49
N LYS A 532 17.13 39.44 51.21
CA LYS A 532 18.20 40.31 51.70
C LYS A 532 18.06 41.75 51.19
N ARG A 533 17.59 41.94 49.96
CA ARG A 533 17.46 43.24 49.30
C ARG A 533 16.00 43.55 49.02
N ILE A 534 15.42 44.48 49.80
CA ILE A 534 14.06 45.01 49.60
C ILE A 534 14.15 46.51 49.34
N VAL A 535 13.62 46.94 48.19
CA VAL A 535 13.66 48.30 47.65
C VAL A 535 12.22 48.79 47.44
N GLU A 536 11.98 50.07 47.71
CA GLU A 536 10.72 50.77 47.39
C GLU A 536 10.86 51.56 46.07
#